data_AF-A0A3C1Q0Z4-F1
#
_entry.id   AF-A0A3C1Q0Z4-F1
#
_cell.length_a   1.000
_cell.length_b   1.000
_cell.length_c   1.000
_cell.angle_alpha   90.00
_cell.angle_beta   90.00
_cell.angle_gamma   90.00
#
_symmetry.space_group_name_H-M   'P 1'
#
loop_
_entity.id
_entity.type
_entity.pdbx_description
1 polymer ?
#
loop_
_entity_poly.entity_id
_entity_poly.type
_entity_poly.pdbx_seq_one_letter_code
_entity_poly.pdbx_strand_id
1 'polypeptide(L)'
;MEHTLASEATLEGTSLHTGEKVTLTLKPAPEGHGFKFRRVDLPDKPFIDACVSKVQTVERATTLAEGSVRVHTVEHVLSALVGMGV
;
A
#
# COMPACT_ATOMS: atom_id res chain seq x y z
N MET A 1 -8.06 19.96 5.68
CA MET A 1 -6.61 19.99 5.40
C MET A 1 -6.18 18.55 5.23
N GLU A 2 -5.39 18.26 4.21
CA GLU A 2 -4.77 16.94 4.07
C GLU A 2 -3.57 16.83 5.02
N HIS A 3 -3.29 15.61 5.48
CA HIS A 3 -2.15 15.31 6.33
C HIS A 3 -1.25 14.29 5.63
N THR A 4 0.00 14.23 6.07
CA THR A 4 0.95 13.22 5.61
C THR A 4 1.90 12.88 6.76
N LEU A 5 2.73 11.86 6.58
CA LEU A 5 3.69 11.46 7.58
C LEU A 5 4.75 12.55 7.79
N ALA A 6 5.18 12.76 9.03
CA ALA A 6 6.24 13.71 9.35
C ALA A 6 7.63 13.23 8.86
N SER A 7 7.83 11.91 8.84
CA SER A 7 9.05 11.25 8.35
C SER A 7 8.72 9.86 7.83
N GLU A 8 9.68 9.23 7.15
CA GLU A 8 9.52 7.83 6.73
C GLU A 8 9.51 6.85 7.92
N ALA A 9 8.81 5.73 7.75
CA ALA A 9 8.77 4.62 8.70
C ALA A 9 8.84 3.29 7.95
N THR A 10 9.62 2.34 8.45
CA THR A 10 9.81 1.02 7.83
C THR A 10 9.39 -0.10 8.78
N LEU A 11 8.68 -1.08 8.25
CA LEU A 11 8.28 -2.30 8.93
C LEU A 11 8.76 -3.51 8.14
N GLU A 12 9.30 -4.51 8.83
CA GLU A 12 9.65 -5.80 8.24
C GLU A 12 8.77 -6.88 8.83
N GLY A 13 8.33 -7.81 7.99
CA GLY A 13 7.41 -8.86 8.42
C GLY A 13 7.30 -10.01 7.44
N THR A 14 6.37 -10.91 7.76
CA THR A 14 6.02 -12.05 6.91
C THR A 14 4.60 -11.85 6.39
N SER A 15 4.41 -12.04 5.08
CA SER A 15 3.09 -12.01 4.43
C SER A 15 2.17 -13.09 5.00
N LEU A 16 0.93 -12.72 5.34
CA LEU A 16 -0.07 -13.62 5.93
C LEU A 16 -0.45 -14.77 4.99
N HIS A 17 -0.49 -14.53 3.68
CA HIS A 17 -1.01 -15.50 2.71
C HIS A 17 0.07 -16.23 1.90
N THR A 18 1.24 -15.62 1.72
CA THR A 18 2.35 -16.22 0.95
C THR A 18 3.48 -16.73 1.83
N GLY A 19 3.59 -16.27 3.09
CA GLY A 19 4.73 -16.60 3.96
C GLY A 19 6.03 -15.92 3.55
N GLU A 20 6.02 -15.07 2.52
CA GLU A 20 7.21 -14.36 2.04
C GLU A 20 7.62 -13.24 3.01
N LYS A 21 8.92 -12.98 3.08
CA LYS A 21 9.46 -11.82 3.80
C LYS A 21 9.21 -10.55 3.00
N VAL A 22 8.67 -9.54 3.66
CA VAL A 22 8.31 -8.26 3.05
C VAL A 22 8.81 -7.12 3.94
N THR A 23 9.36 -6.10 3.29
CA THR A 23 9.67 -4.80 3.90
C THR A 23 8.69 -3.77 3.34
N LEU A 24 7.95 -3.09 4.22
CA LEU A 24 7.07 -1.99 3.88
C LEU A 24 7.68 -0.68 4.40
N THR A 25 7.93 0.26 3.49
CA THR A 25 8.34 1.63 3.85
C THR A 25 7.21 2.60 3.52
N LEU A 26 6.69 3.28 4.55
CA LEU A 26 5.73 4.36 4.45
C LEU A 26 6.49 5.68 4.31
N LYS A 27 6.10 6.53 3.34
CA LYS A 27 6.79 7.78 3.04
C LYS A 27 5.82 8.96 3.05
N PRO A 28 6.29 10.17 3.46
CA PRO A 28 5.54 11.40 3.24
C PRO A 28 5.23 11.60 1.76
N ALA A 29 4.10 12.25 1.48
CA ALA A 29 3.62 12.53 0.14
C ALA A 29 3.08 13.98 0.04
N PRO A 30 3.15 14.61 -1.14
CA PRO A 30 2.59 15.95 -1.34
C PRO A 30 1.05 15.93 -1.25
N GLU A 31 0.46 17.11 -1.04
CA GLU A 31 -1.00 17.30 -1.08
C GLU A 31 -1.58 16.83 -2.43
N GLY A 32 -2.77 16.23 -2.38
CA GLY A 32 -3.46 15.64 -3.53
C GLY A 32 -2.89 14.30 -4.01
N HIS A 33 -1.89 13.73 -3.32
CA HIS A 33 -1.28 12.46 -3.74
C HIS A 33 -2.18 11.25 -3.48
N GLY A 34 -2.96 11.29 -2.39
CA GLY A 34 -3.69 10.14 -1.87
C GLY A 34 -2.77 9.00 -1.43
N PHE A 35 -3.34 7.81 -1.19
CA PHE A 35 -2.55 6.60 -0.90
C PHE A 35 -2.16 5.90 -2.20
N LYS A 36 -0.86 5.60 -2.35
CA LYS A 36 -0.31 4.81 -3.46
C LYS A 36 0.65 3.76 -2.94
N PHE A 37 0.56 2.55 -3.47
CA PHE A 37 1.55 1.50 -3.21
C PHE A 37 2.58 1.47 -4.33
N ARG A 38 3.84 1.17 -3.98
CA ARG A 38 4.92 1.01 -4.95
C ARG A 38 5.56 -0.37 -4.84
N ARG A 39 5.59 -1.13 -5.94
CA ARG A 39 6.27 -2.43 -5.99
C ARG A 39 7.74 -2.26 -6.36
N VAL A 40 8.58 -1.99 -5.37
CA VAL A 40 10.00 -1.65 -5.57
C VAL A 40 10.88 -2.81 -6.06
N ASP A 41 10.37 -4.03 -5.99
CA ASP A 41 10.99 -5.26 -6.45
C ASP A 41 10.83 -5.51 -7.96
N LEU A 42 9.93 -4.79 -8.63
CA LEU A 42 9.75 -4.86 -10.08
C LEU A 42 10.68 -3.88 -10.81
N PRO A 43 11.09 -4.15 -12.07
CA PRO A 43 12.06 -3.33 -12.82
C PRO A 43 11.74 -1.83 -12.85
N ASP A 44 10.49 -1.47 -13.16
CA ASP A 44 10.05 -0.06 -13.27
C ASP A 44 9.54 0.53 -11.94
N LYS A 45 9.55 -0.28 -10.88
CA LYS A 45 9.08 0.08 -9.54
C LYS A 45 7.72 0.82 -9.59
N PRO A 46 6.70 0.22 -10.23
CA PRO A 46 5.47 0.93 -10.57
C PRO A 46 4.67 1.27 -9.33
N PHE A 47 3.86 2.33 -9.46
CA PHE A 47 2.86 2.71 -8.49
C PHE A 47 1.49 2.11 -8.86
N ILE A 48 0.68 1.85 -7.85
CA ILE A 48 -0.75 1.55 -7.97
C ILE A 48 -1.51 2.41 -6.96
N ASP A 49 -2.53 3.12 -7.45
CA ASP A 49 -3.39 3.94 -6.61
C ASP A 49 -4.25 3.06 -5.69
N ALA A 50 -4.37 3.43 -4.42
CA ALA A 50 -5.32 2.81 -3.49
C ALA A 50 -6.73 3.33 -3.77
N CYS A 51 -7.28 2.92 -4.91
CA CYS A 51 -8.60 3.31 -5.39
C CYS A 51 -9.49 2.07 -5.57
N VAL A 52 -10.80 2.23 -5.34
CA VAL A 52 -11.80 1.16 -5.55
C VAL A 52 -11.75 0.61 -6.98
N SER A 53 -11.46 1.45 -7.97
CA SER A 53 -11.31 1.03 -9.37
C SER A 53 -10.15 0.05 -9.62
N LYS A 54 -9.21 -0.08 -8.67
CA LYS A 54 -8.08 -1.00 -8.73
C LYS A 54 -8.30 -2.27 -7.90
N VAL A 55 -9.42 -2.39 -7.19
CA VAL A 55 -9.73 -3.59 -6.38
C VAL A 55 -10.05 -4.74 -7.32
N GLN A 56 -9.27 -5.83 -7.22
CA GLN A 56 -9.43 -7.01 -8.07
C GLN A 56 -10.11 -8.18 -7.34
N THR A 57 -9.73 -8.42 -6.08
CA THR A 57 -10.30 -9.51 -5.27
C THR A 57 -10.46 -9.05 -3.82
N VAL A 58 -11.49 -9.59 -3.16
CA VAL A 58 -11.81 -9.35 -1.74
C VAL A 58 -11.92 -10.66 -0.93
N GLU A 59 -11.70 -11.81 -1.57
CA GLU A 59 -11.66 -13.09 -0.87
C GLU A 59 -10.41 -13.17 0.00
N ARG A 60 -10.61 -13.29 1.31
CA ARG A 60 -9.58 -13.40 2.37
C ARG A 60 -8.71 -12.16 2.58
N ALA A 61 -8.60 -11.27 1.60
CA ALA A 61 -7.93 -9.97 1.70
C ALA A 61 -8.35 -9.01 0.57
N THR A 62 -8.20 -7.70 0.76
CA THR A 62 -8.34 -6.72 -0.32
C THR A 62 -7.06 -6.69 -1.14
N THR A 63 -7.18 -6.96 -2.44
CA THR A 63 -6.06 -6.92 -3.38
C THR A 63 -6.28 -5.84 -4.42
N LEU A 64 -5.28 -4.96 -4.57
CA LEU A 64 -5.20 -3.99 -5.66
C LEU A 64 -4.41 -4.57 -6.82
N ALA A 65 -4.87 -4.36 -8.06
CA ALA A 65 -4.15 -4.76 -9.26
C ALA A 65 -4.28 -3.76 -10.41
N GLU A 66 -3.21 -3.62 -11.19
CA GLU A 66 -3.17 -2.87 -12.45
C GLU A 66 -2.13 -3.51 -13.38
N GLY A 67 -2.60 -4.05 -14.51
CA GLY A 67 -1.74 -4.84 -15.41
C GLY A 67 -1.10 -6.04 -14.67
N SER A 68 0.23 -6.10 -14.68
CA SER A 68 1.00 -7.13 -13.95
C SER A 68 1.27 -6.79 -12.49
N VAL A 69 0.95 -5.57 -12.05
CA VAL A 69 1.22 -5.09 -10.69
C VAL A 69 0.10 -5.54 -9.77
N ARG A 70 0.47 -6.11 -8.62
CA ARG A 70 -0.48 -6.55 -7.60
C ARG A 70 0.04 -6.28 -6.20
N VAL A 71 -0.84 -5.84 -5.30
CA VAL A 71 -0.56 -5.65 -3.87
C VAL A 71 -1.68 -6.28 -3.07
N HIS A 72 -1.33 -7.24 -2.22
CA HIS A 72 -2.26 -8.01 -1.42
C HIS A 72 -2.41 -7.42 -0.01
N THR A 73 -3.55 -7.65 0.62
CA THR A 73 -3.79 -7.39 2.05
C THR A 73 -3.52 -5.93 2.43
N VAL A 74 -4.07 -4.99 1.66
CA VAL A 74 -3.88 -3.55 1.86
C VAL A 74 -4.75 -2.97 2.98
N GLU A 75 -5.81 -3.66 3.37
CA GLU A 75 -6.89 -3.15 4.20
C GLU A 75 -6.45 -2.71 5.60
N HIS A 76 -5.56 -3.45 6.27
CA HIS A 76 -5.17 -3.12 7.64
C HIS A 76 -4.27 -1.90 7.71
N VAL A 77 -3.31 -1.75 6.79
CA VAL A 77 -2.43 -0.58 6.77
C VAL A 77 -3.21 0.67 6.38
N LEU A 78 -4.12 0.58 5.41
CA LEU A 78 -5.00 1.70 5.04
C LEU A 78 -5.92 2.08 6.21
N SER A 79 -6.51 1.11 6.90
CA SER A 79 -7.34 1.36 8.09
C SER A 79 -6.57 2.09 9.19
N ALA A 80 -5.33 1.66 9.48
CA ALA A 80 -4.49 2.30 10.48
C ALA A 80 -4.13 3.75 10.11
N LEU A 81 -3.71 3.99 8.87
CA LEU A 81 -3.35 5.32 8.39
C LEU A 81 -4.54 6.29 8.44
N VAL A 82 -5.69 5.86 7.91
CA VAL A 82 -6.92 6.66 7.94
C VAL A 82 -7.39 6.91 9.39
N GLY A 83 -7.32 5.88 10.26
CA GLY A 83 -7.67 6.02 11.68
C GLY A 83 -6.77 7.00 12.44
N MET A 84 -5.54 7.22 11.97
CA MET A 84 -4.60 8.21 12.50
C MET A 84 -4.75 9.60 11.86
N GLY A 85 -5.66 9.76 10.91
CA GLY A 85 -5.88 11.02 10.19
C GLY A 85 -4.78 11.36 9.20
N VAL A 86 -4.06 10.35 8.69
CA VAL A 86 -3.14 10.47 7.55
C VAL A 86 -3.94 10.58 6.26
#